data_AF-A0A359E4M6-F1
#
_entry.id   AF-A0A359E4M6-F1
#
_cell.length_a   1.000
_cell.length_b   1.000
_cell.length_c   1.000
_cell.angle_alpha   90.00
_cell.angle_beta   90.00
_cell.angle_gamma   90.00
#
_symmetry.space_group_name_H-M   'P 1'
#
loop_
_entity.id
_entity.type
_entity.pdbx_description
1 polymer ?
#
loop_
_entity_poly.entity_id
_entity_poly.type
_entity_poly.pdbx_seq_one_letter_code
_entity_poly.pdbx_strand_id
1 'polypeptide(L)' 'MIRVPHPYYLCSAEQCRSMDEKTISEFGIDGFTLMEIAGTRATDFIQSEVEPGSHG' A
#
# COMPACT_ATOMS: atom_id res chain seq x y z
N MET A 1 3.22 25.12 12.87
CA MET A 1 3.57 24.13 11.83
C MET A 1 2.49 23.07 11.84
N ILE A 2 1.65 23.01 10.81
CA ILE A 2 0.54 22.04 10.74
C ILE A 2 1.17 20.68 10.45
N ARG A 3 0.99 19.70 11.34
CA ARG A 3 1.37 18.29 11.10
C ARG A 3 0.17 17.59 10.49
N VAL A 4 0.27 17.23 9.21
CA VAL A 4 -0.77 16.43 8.55
C VAL A 4 -0.65 14.99 9.09
N PRO A 5 -1.76 14.28 9.34
CA PRO A 5 -1.69 12.86 9.70
C PRO A 5 -1.15 12.01 8.55
N HIS A 6 -0.38 10.99 8.88
CA HIS A 6 0.28 10.11 7.91
C HIS A 6 -0.65 9.49 6.83
N PRO A 7 -1.91 9.11 7.13
CA PRO A 7 -2.85 8.59 6.13
C PRO A 7 -3.19 9.58 5.01
N TYR A 8 -2.96 10.88 5.20
CA TYR A 8 -3.24 11.92 4.21
C TYR A 8 -1.99 12.40 3.48
N TYR A 9 -0.86 11.70 3.63
CA TYR A 9 0.37 12.03 2.91
C TYR A 9 0.25 11.57 1.46
N LEU A 10 0.51 12.49 0.53
CA LEU A 10 0.64 12.18 -0.88
C LEU A 10 2.12 12.19 -1.26
N CYS A 11 2.55 11.14 -1.92
CA CYS A 11 3.91 10.97 -2.41
C CYS A 11 3.94 11.12 -3.94
N SER A 12 5.00 11.71 -4.48
CA SER A 12 5.27 11.69 -5.91
C SER A 12 5.67 10.29 -6.37
N ALA A 13 5.59 10.03 -7.69
CA ALA A 13 6.04 8.76 -8.25
C ALA A 13 7.52 8.44 -7.94
N GLU A 14 8.37 9.47 -7.89
CA GLU A 14 9.78 9.33 -7.51
C GLU A 14 9.93 8.92 -6.04
N GLN A 15 9.16 9.53 -5.15
CA GLN A 15 9.16 9.21 -3.73
C GLN A 15 8.70 7.77 -3.47
N CYS A 16 7.68 7.29 -4.19
CA CYS A 16 7.23 5.90 -4.09
C CYS A 16 8.33 4.92 -4.54
N ARG A 17 8.98 5.17 -5.69
CA ARG A 17 10.08 4.31 -6.19
C ARG A 17 11.24 4.24 -5.21
N SER A 18 11.63 5.38 -4.63
CA SER A 18 12.69 5.42 -3.62
C SER A 18 12.28 4.67 -2.34
N MET A 19 11.02 4.74 -1.96
CA MET A 19 10.51 3.99 -0.80
C MET A 19 10.56 2.48 -1.03
N ASP A 20 10.13 2.02 -2.22
CA ASP A 20 10.20 0.60 -2.59
C ASP A 20 11.66 0.11 -2.63
N GLU A 21 12.56 0.87 -3.26
CA GLU A 21 13.99 0.56 -3.32
C GLU A 21 14.59 0.40 -1.92
N LYS A 22 14.35 1.36 -1.02
CA LYS A 22 14.84 1.29 0.37
C LYS A 22 14.25 0.13 1.14
N THR A 23 12.96 -0.15 0.93
CA THR A 23 12.29 -1.27 1.59
C THR A 23 12.91 -2.61 1.21
N ILE A 24 13.34 -2.74 -0.06
CA ILE A 24 14.03 -3.94 -0.54
C ILE A 24 15.49 -3.98 -0.07
N SER A 25 16.23 -2.88 -0.26
CA SER A 25 17.67 -2.84 -0.07
C SER A 25 18.11 -2.64 1.38
N GLU A 26 17.42 -1.80 2.15
CA GLU A 26 17.78 -1.46 3.52
C GLU A 26 17.05 -2.32 4.55
N PHE A 27 15.76 -2.59 4.32
CA PHE A 27 14.94 -3.41 5.24
C PHE A 27 14.95 -4.90 4.89
N GLY A 28 15.48 -5.28 3.74
CA GLY A 28 15.59 -6.68 3.31
C GLY A 28 14.26 -7.35 2.99
N ILE A 29 13.20 -6.57 2.72
CA ILE A 29 11.88 -7.09 2.37
C ILE A 29 11.84 -7.28 0.85
N ASP A 30 11.77 -8.52 0.40
CA ASP A 30 11.78 -8.82 -1.03
C ASP A 30 10.54 -8.23 -1.76
N GLY A 31 10.71 -7.87 -3.02
CA GLY A 31 9.68 -7.27 -3.87
C GLY A 31 8.45 -8.15 -4.02
N PHE A 32 8.60 -9.49 -4.04
CA PHE A 32 7.42 -10.38 -4.07
C PHE A 32 6.61 -10.28 -2.77
N THR A 33 7.27 -10.09 -1.62
CA THR A 33 6.60 -9.95 -0.33
C THR A 33 5.84 -8.62 -0.29
N LEU A 34 6.41 -7.55 -0.83
CA LEU A 34 5.70 -6.27 -0.99
C LEU A 34 4.47 -6.40 -1.88
N MET A 35 4.58 -7.11 -3.00
CA MET A 35 3.46 -7.36 -3.90
C MET A 35 2.36 -8.17 -3.21
N GLU A 36 2.71 -9.22 -2.45
CA GLU A 36 1.75 -10.04 -1.72
C GLU A 36 1.00 -9.24 -0.65
N ILE A 37 1.71 -8.40 0.11
CA ILE A 37 1.10 -7.50 1.09
C ILE A 37 0.14 -6.53 0.40
N ALA A 38 0.56 -5.93 -0.73
CA ALA A 38 -0.28 -5.01 -1.48
C ALA A 38 -1.56 -5.69 -2.01
N GLY A 39 -1.45 -6.90 -2.56
CA GLY A 39 -2.58 -7.70 -3.04
C GLY A 39 -3.55 -8.09 -1.92
N THR A 40 -3.01 -8.50 -0.77
CA THR A 40 -3.80 -8.81 0.42
C THR A 40 -4.59 -7.59 0.88
N ARG A 41 -3.94 -6.44 1.02
CA ARG A 41 -4.59 -5.18 1.43
C ARG A 41 -5.65 -4.70 0.44
N ALA A 42 -5.39 -4.84 -0.86
CA ALA A 42 -6.38 -4.54 -1.89
C ALA A 42 -7.60 -5.46 -1.77
N THR A 43 -7.38 -6.75 -1.50
CA THR A 43 -8.46 -7.72 -1.29
C THR A 43 -9.28 -7.40 -0.05
N ASP A 44 -8.63 -7.10 1.08
CA ASP A 44 -9.29 -6.70 2.33
C ASP A 44 -10.21 -5.49 2.10
N PHE A 45 -9.72 -4.49 1.36
CA PHE A 45 -10.50 -3.29 1.04
C PHE A 45 -11.68 -3.59 0.11
N ILE A 46 -11.47 -4.37 -0.95
CA ILE A 46 -12.58 -4.74 -1.85
C ILE A 46 -13.66 -5.49 -1.07
N GLN A 47 -13.27 -6.41 -0.18
CA GLN A 47 -14.23 -7.15 0.64
C GLN A 47 -14.97 -6.26 1.64
N SER A 48 -14.34 -5.20 2.16
CA SER A 48 -15.02 -4.27 3.07
C SER A 48 -16.03 -3.36 2.37
N GLU A 49 -15.81 -3.06 1.08
CA GLU A 49 -16.67 -2.17 0.29
C GLU A 49 -17.77 -2.91 -0.49
N VAL A 50 -17.62 -4.21 -0.73
CA VAL A 50 -18.65 -5.02 -1.40
C VAL A 50 -19.67 -5.53 -0.38
N GLU A 51 -20.92 -5.09 -0.51
CA GLU A 51 -22.00 -5.62 0.32
C GLU A 51 -22.19 -7.13 0.09
N PRO A 52 -22.39 -7.92 1.16
CA PRO A 52 -22.65 -9.36 1.03
C PRO A 52 -24.00 -9.57 0.34
N GLY A 53 -23.98 -9.96 -0.94
CA GLY A 53 -25.17 -10.24 -1.74
C GLY A 53 -25.21 -9.59 -3.12
N SER A 54 -24.26 -8.69 -3.44
CA SER A 54 -24.08 -8.18 -4.80
C SER A 54 -23.38 -9.22 -5.69
N HIS A 55 -24.12 -10.26 -6.08
CA HIS A 55 -23.71 -11.11 -7.20
C HIS A 55 -23.96 -10.35 -8.50
N GLY A 56 -22.92 -10.22 -9.33
CA GLY A 56 -22.98 -9.54 -10.62
C GLY A 56 -23.99 -10.14 -11.60
#